data_AF-T1BU88-F1
#
_entry.id   AF-T1BU88-F1
#
_cell.length_a   1.000
_cell.length_b   1.000
_cell.length_c   1.000
_cell.angle_alpha   90.00
_cell.angle_beta   90.00
_cell.angle_gamma   90.00
#
_symmetry.space_group_name_H-M   'P 1'
#
loop_
_entity.id
_entity.type
_entity.pdbx_description
1 polymer ?
#
loop_
_entity_poly.entity_id
_entity_poly.type
_entity_poly.pdbx_seq_one_letter_code
_entity_poly.pdbx_strand_id
1 'polypeptide(L)'
;ARRFTSYGRIHHTPPACRLAGRFHLDVDERFVEDVGLRGYVDVSRLSRLGLQTVARQSPGTAFSAMEIARARQTGVHVPWKKNLPEREKTARRLLAADRGGFILTPPVGVHERVDEFDFSSLFPSLMVRHNLSFETLDCPCCPESPRVAPGLGYRSCTLREGLVPRTLRPLLERRLYYKARKGETTGALRERYDEL
;
A
#
# COMPACT_ATOMS: atom_id res chain seq x y z
N ALA A 1 -19.71 -3.53 -16.83
CA ALA A 1 -19.64 -4.56 -15.78
C ALA A 1 -18.53 -5.55 -16.14
N ARG A 2 -17.80 -6.09 -15.17
CA ARG A 2 -16.86 -7.21 -15.40
C ARG A 2 -17.28 -8.39 -14.54
N ARG A 3 -17.22 -9.59 -15.12
CA ARG A 3 -17.32 -10.87 -14.41
C ARG A 3 -16.02 -11.61 -14.61
N PHE A 4 -15.45 -12.13 -13.53
CA PHE A 4 -14.30 -13.02 -13.61
C PHE A 4 -14.41 -14.10 -12.53
N THR A 5 -13.81 -15.25 -12.80
CA THR A 5 -13.80 -16.39 -11.89
C THR A 5 -12.44 -16.48 -11.23
N SER A 6 -12.39 -16.54 -9.91
CA SER A 6 -11.17 -16.72 -9.13
C SER A 6 -11.44 -17.68 -7.96
N TYR A 7 -10.57 -18.68 -7.77
CA TYR A 7 -10.71 -19.69 -6.70
C TYR A 7 -12.11 -20.33 -6.61
N GLY A 8 -12.74 -20.63 -7.74
CA GLY A 8 -14.08 -21.21 -7.80
C GLY A 8 -15.24 -20.26 -7.46
N ARG A 9 -14.96 -18.98 -7.19
CA ARG A 9 -15.98 -17.94 -6.97
C ARG A 9 -16.12 -17.05 -8.20
N ILE A 10 -17.36 -16.69 -8.53
CA ILE A 10 -17.66 -15.70 -9.58
C ILE A 10 -17.74 -14.33 -8.92
N HIS A 11 -16.83 -13.45 -9.28
CA HIS A 11 -16.82 -12.06 -8.85
C HIS A 11 -17.48 -11.19 -9.92
N HIS A 12 -18.48 -10.40 -9.53
CA HIS A 12 -19.13 -9.43 -10.39
C HIS A 12 -18.83 -8.02 -9.89
N THR A 13 -18.24 -7.19 -10.74
CA THR A 13 -18.07 -5.76 -10.45
C THR A 13 -19.08 -4.97 -11.30
N PRO A 14 -20.03 -4.26 -10.66
CA PRO A 14 -21.00 -3.44 -11.38
C PRO A 14 -20.30 -2.31 -12.15
N PRO A 15 -20.93 -1.77 -13.22
CA PRO A 15 -20.38 -0.63 -13.92
C PRO A 15 -20.35 0.59 -13.00
N ALA A 16 -19.26 1.36 -13.05
CA ALA A 16 -19.16 2.61 -12.32
C ALA A 16 -19.99 3.69 -13.05
N CYS A 17 -21.00 4.24 -12.38
CA CYS A 17 -21.68 5.45 -12.84
C CYS A 17 -21.07 6.68 -12.14
N ARG A 18 -20.67 7.68 -12.93
CA ARG A 18 -20.21 8.98 -12.43
C ARG A 18 -21.33 9.99 -12.60
N LEU A 19 -21.62 10.74 -11.54
CA LEU A 19 -22.61 11.81 -11.57
C LEU A 19 -21.87 13.14 -11.78
N ALA A 20 -22.27 13.91 -12.79
CA ALA A 20 -21.72 15.24 -12.99
C ALA A 20 -22.20 16.19 -11.88
N GLY A 21 -21.28 16.95 -11.27
CA GLY A 21 -21.61 17.92 -10.21
C GLY A 21 -22.04 17.32 -8.86
N ARG A 22 -22.10 15.97 -8.73
CA ARG A 22 -22.43 15.27 -7.48
C ARG A 22 -21.48 14.10 -7.27
N PHE A 23 -21.22 13.72 -6.03
CA PHE A 23 -20.53 12.47 -5.74
C PHE A 23 -21.54 11.40 -5.31
N HIS A 24 -21.21 10.14 -5.58
CA HIS A 24 -21.96 8.97 -5.18
C HIS A 24 -20.99 8.08 -4.42
N LEU A 25 -21.36 7.72 -3.19
CA LEU A 25 -20.63 6.77 -2.37
C LEU A 25 -21.56 5.59 -2.15
N ASP A 26 -21.14 4.42 -2.64
CA ASP A 26 -21.86 3.18 -2.41
C ASP A 26 -21.43 2.65 -1.03
N VAL A 27 -22.39 2.56 -0.11
CA VAL A 27 -22.13 2.11 1.26
C VAL A 27 -22.15 0.60 1.41
N ASP A 28 -22.68 -0.12 0.41
CA ASP A 28 -22.76 -1.58 0.42
C ASP A 28 -21.57 -2.18 -0.36
N GLU A 29 -21.20 -1.58 -1.48
CA GLU A 29 -20.02 -1.94 -2.27
C GLU A 29 -18.81 -1.07 -1.89
N ARG A 30 -18.36 -1.19 -0.65
CA ARG A 30 -17.19 -0.44 -0.16
C ARG A 30 -15.90 -1.09 -0.64
N PHE A 31 -15.02 -0.27 -1.20
CA PHE A 31 -13.68 -0.71 -1.54
C PHE A 31 -12.78 -0.86 -0.29
N VAL A 32 -12.95 0.03 0.70
CA VAL A 32 -12.22 -0.05 1.98
C VAL A 32 -13.20 -0.47 3.07
N GLU A 33 -13.00 -1.67 3.61
CA GLU A 33 -13.71 -2.17 4.79
C GLU A 33 -13.41 -1.26 5.99
N ASP A 34 -14.40 -1.06 6.86
CA ASP A 34 -14.30 -0.27 8.10
C ASP A 34 -13.91 1.20 7.97
N VAL A 35 -13.98 1.78 6.76
CA VAL A 35 -13.73 3.21 6.56
C VAL A 35 -15.03 3.99 6.38
N GLY A 36 -15.24 4.97 7.26
CA GLY A 36 -16.33 5.94 7.20
C GLY A 36 -16.12 7.01 6.11
N LEU A 37 -17.11 7.90 5.94
CA LEU A 37 -17.03 9.00 4.97
C LEU A 37 -15.77 9.87 5.18
N ARG A 38 -15.33 10.05 6.43
CA ARG A 38 -14.14 10.84 6.77
C ARG A 38 -12.87 10.25 6.17
N GLY A 39 -12.66 8.94 6.26
CA GLY A 39 -11.50 8.30 5.66
C GLY A 39 -11.52 8.37 4.13
N TYR A 40 -12.69 8.26 3.49
CA TYR A 40 -12.79 8.50 2.03
C TYR A 40 -12.40 9.93 1.63
N VAL A 41 -12.83 10.93 2.41
CA VAL A 41 -12.43 12.33 2.23
C VAL A 41 -10.92 12.50 2.45
N ASP A 42 -10.35 11.84 3.45
CA ASP A 42 -8.92 11.90 3.73
C ASP A 42 -8.09 11.30 2.59
N VAL A 43 -8.44 10.09 2.14
CA VAL A 43 -7.79 9.44 1.00
C VAL A 43 -7.92 10.29 -0.26
N SER A 44 -9.10 10.86 -0.53
CA SER A 44 -9.32 11.77 -1.66
C SER A 44 -8.39 12.98 -1.62
N ARG A 45 -8.19 13.59 -0.45
CA ARG A 45 -7.26 14.71 -0.26
C ARG A 45 -5.81 14.28 -0.43
N LEU A 46 -5.42 13.14 0.14
CA LEU A 46 -4.06 12.60 0.05
C LEU A 46 -3.70 12.23 -1.40
N SER A 47 -4.59 11.52 -2.09
CA SER A 47 -4.37 11.03 -3.46
C SER A 47 -4.65 12.07 -4.53
N ARG A 48 -5.29 13.20 -4.18
CA ARG A 48 -5.75 14.24 -5.12
C ARG A 48 -6.71 13.71 -6.18
N LEU A 49 -7.41 12.63 -5.86
CA LEU A 49 -8.45 12.07 -6.72
C LEU A 49 -9.82 12.51 -6.19
N GLY A 50 -10.78 12.73 -7.09
CA GLY A 50 -12.15 13.04 -6.69
C GLY A 50 -12.76 11.92 -5.84
N LEU A 51 -13.61 12.27 -4.87
CA LEU A 51 -14.22 11.33 -3.93
C LEU A 51 -14.93 10.16 -4.63
N GLN A 52 -15.64 10.44 -5.73
CA GLN A 52 -16.33 9.43 -6.55
C GLN A 52 -15.37 8.43 -7.22
N THR A 53 -14.12 8.85 -7.46
CA THR A 53 -13.06 7.97 -7.98
C THR A 53 -12.50 7.09 -6.88
N VAL A 54 -12.17 7.68 -5.72
CA VAL A 54 -11.65 6.91 -4.57
C VAL A 54 -12.64 5.85 -4.11
N ALA A 55 -13.93 6.19 -4.06
CA ALA A 55 -14.98 5.26 -3.65
C ALA A 55 -15.15 4.03 -4.57
N ARG A 56 -14.59 4.04 -5.79
CA ARG A 56 -14.79 2.99 -6.80
C ARG A 56 -13.48 2.43 -7.37
N GLN A 57 -12.34 2.72 -6.76
CA GLN A 57 -11.03 2.29 -7.23
C GLN A 57 -10.26 1.61 -6.11
N SER A 58 -9.32 0.74 -6.47
CA SER A 58 -8.46 0.04 -5.50
C SER A 58 -7.53 1.02 -4.76
N PRO A 59 -6.94 0.63 -3.61
CA PRO A 59 -6.08 1.53 -2.86
C PRO A 59 -4.78 1.77 -3.63
N GLY A 60 -4.38 0.82 -4.48
CA GLY A 60 -3.25 0.95 -5.39
C GLY A 60 -3.43 2.11 -6.38
N THR A 61 -4.65 2.41 -6.82
CA THR A 61 -4.91 3.60 -7.65
C THR A 61 -4.70 4.89 -6.86
N ALA A 62 -5.22 4.95 -5.62
CA ALA A 62 -5.00 6.10 -4.76
C ALA A 62 -3.51 6.31 -4.45
N PHE A 63 -2.79 5.23 -4.11
CA PHE A 63 -1.37 5.26 -3.83
C PHE A 63 -0.54 5.66 -5.07
N SER A 64 -0.82 5.07 -6.25
CA SER A 64 -0.20 5.49 -7.51
C SER A 64 -0.40 6.98 -7.78
N ALA A 65 -1.58 7.53 -7.49
CA ALA A 65 -1.83 8.96 -7.65
C ALA A 65 -0.99 9.82 -6.68
N MET A 66 -0.78 9.36 -5.45
CA MET A 66 0.13 10.00 -4.49
C MET A 66 1.57 9.98 -4.99
N GLU A 67 2.04 8.84 -5.51
CA GLU A 67 3.39 8.70 -6.08
C GLU A 67 3.58 9.62 -7.30
N ILE A 68 2.60 9.69 -8.20
CA ILE A 68 2.61 10.58 -9.37
C ILE A 68 2.67 12.04 -8.91
N ALA A 69 1.85 12.43 -7.92
CA ALA A 69 1.86 13.78 -7.39
C ALA A 69 3.22 14.13 -6.78
N ARG A 70 3.86 13.21 -6.07
CA ARG A 70 5.20 13.39 -5.50
C ARG A 70 6.27 13.48 -6.59
N ALA A 71 6.24 12.58 -7.57
CA ALA A 71 7.18 12.57 -8.68
C ALA A 71 7.16 13.89 -9.46
N ARG A 72 5.96 14.43 -9.73
CA ARG A 72 5.77 15.72 -10.39
C ARG A 72 6.34 16.89 -9.59
N GLN A 73 6.23 16.89 -8.26
CA GLN A 73 6.82 17.93 -7.41
C GLN A 73 8.35 17.93 -7.45
N THR A 74 8.96 16.77 -7.67
CA THR A 74 10.42 16.59 -7.75
C THR A 74 10.97 16.64 -9.18
N GLY A 75 10.16 17.04 -10.17
CA GLY A 75 10.57 17.12 -11.58
C GLY A 75 10.87 15.76 -12.24
N VAL A 76 10.37 14.66 -11.68
CA VAL A 76 10.58 13.30 -12.22
C VAL A 76 9.51 12.98 -13.27
N HIS A 77 9.94 12.46 -14.41
CA HIS A 77 9.03 12.02 -15.48
C HIS A 77 8.29 10.74 -15.08
N VAL A 78 6.98 10.75 -15.30
CA VAL A 78 6.10 9.60 -15.06
C VAL A 78 5.80 8.93 -16.40
N PRO A 79 6.01 7.62 -16.55
CA PRO A 79 5.70 6.92 -17.79
C PRO A 79 4.19 6.94 -18.06
N TRP A 80 3.80 7.14 -19.32
CA TRP A 80 2.40 7.12 -19.74
C TRP A 80 1.77 5.74 -19.58
N LYS A 81 2.52 4.66 -19.84
CA LYS A 81 2.05 3.26 -19.68
C LYS A 81 2.85 2.56 -18.58
N LYS A 82 2.16 1.71 -17.81
CA LYS A 82 2.76 0.80 -16.82
C LYS A 82 3.26 -0.48 -17.52
N ASN A 83 4.19 -0.35 -18.45
CA ASN A 83 4.69 -1.45 -19.27
C ASN A 83 6.22 -1.57 -19.25
N LEU A 84 6.86 -1.07 -18.19
CA LEU A 84 8.30 -1.23 -18.01
C LEU A 84 8.57 -2.69 -17.62
N PRO A 85 9.31 -3.46 -18.44
CA PRO A 85 9.68 -4.83 -18.08
C PRO A 85 10.67 -4.81 -16.92
N GLU A 86 10.66 -5.88 -16.14
CA GLU A 86 11.71 -6.12 -15.16
C GLU A 86 13.06 -6.35 -15.87
N ARG A 87 14.16 -6.08 -15.17
CA ARG A 87 15.49 -6.46 -15.64
C ARG A 87 15.59 -7.98 -15.81
N GLU A 88 16.40 -8.41 -16.77
CA GLU A 88 16.64 -9.83 -17.01
C GLU A 88 17.18 -10.52 -15.74
N LYS A 89 16.65 -11.72 -15.48
CA LYS A 89 17.02 -12.58 -14.36
C LYS A 89 17.12 -14.02 -14.82
N THR A 90 18.02 -14.77 -14.21
CA THR A 90 18.06 -16.23 -14.39
C THR A 90 16.81 -16.88 -13.77
N ALA A 91 16.39 -18.03 -14.31
CA ALA A 91 15.27 -18.79 -13.77
C ALA A 91 15.45 -19.10 -12.27
N ARG A 92 16.68 -19.42 -11.85
CA ARG A 92 17.02 -19.63 -10.44
C ARG A 92 16.77 -18.38 -9.58
N ARG A 93 17.11 -17.19 -10.08
CA ARG A 93 16.89 -15.93 -9.37
C ARG A 93 15.40 -15.57 -9.30
N LEU A 94 14.63 -15.87 -10.35
CA LEU A 94 13.18 -15.71 -10.32
C LEU A 94 12.55 -16.60 -9.24
N LEU A 95 12.88 -17.89 -9.22
CA LEU A 95 12.38 -18.83 -8.20
C LEU A 95 12.77 -18.43 -6.77
N ALA A 96 13.98 -17.88 -6.60
CA ALA A 96 14.41 -17.39 -5.28
C ALA A 96 13.67 -16.11 -4.85
N ALA A 97 13.40 -15.20 -5.80
CA ALA A 97 12.77 -13.91 -5.54
C ALA A 97 11.25 -14.00 -5.36
N ASP A 98 10.59 -14.92 -6.06
CA ASP A 98 9.12 -15.08 -6.04
C ASP A 98 8.65 -15.97 -4.87
N ARG A 99 9.28 -15.80 -3.71
CA ARG A 99 8.88 -16.47 -2.47
C ARG A 99 7.83 -15.64 -1.75
N GLY A 100 6.71 -16.28 -1.41
CA GLY A 100 5.68 -15.68 -0.57
C GLY A 100 6.15 -15.45 0.87
N GLY A 101 5.20 -15.06 1.73
CA GLY A 101 5.43 -14.97 3.17
C GLY A 101 5.88 -16.30 3.76
N PHE A 102 6.63 -16.24 4.86
CA PHE A 102 7.03 -17.44 5.59
C PHE A 102 5.82 -18.01 6.34
N ILE A 103 5.51 -19.29 6.11
CA ILE A 103 4.38 -19.99 6.73
C ILE A 103 4.95 -21.02 7.70
N LEU A 104 4.59 -20.88 8.98
CA LEU A 104 4.88 -21.88 10.00
C LEU A 104 3.81 -22.96 9.96
N THR A 105 4.21 -24.23 9.99
CA THR A 105 3.28 -25.35 10.14
C THR A 105 2.84 -25.42 11.60
N PRO A 106 1.56 -25.16 11.93
CA PRO A 106 1.10 -25.23 13.31
C PRO A 106 1.00 -26.69 13.77
N PRO A 107 1.22 -26.98 15.07
CA PRO A 107 0.94 -28.30 15.63
C PRO A 107 -0.56 -28.62 15.50
N VAL A 108 -0.89 -29.85 15.07
CA VAL A 108 -2.28 -30.30 14.90
C VAL A 108 -2.89 -30.60 16.27
N GLY A 109 -4.05 -30.02 16.55
CA GLY A 109 -4.80 -30.25 17.79
C GLY A 109 -5.71 -29.08 18.15
N VAL A 110 -6.45 -29.23 19.24
CA VAL A 110 -7.16 -28.13 19.87
C VAL A 110 -6.20 -27.44 20.83
N HIS A 111 -6.04 -26.14 20.66
CA HIS A 111 -5.16 -25.32 21.50
C HIS A 111 -6.01 -24.32 22.26
N GLU A 112 -5.76 -24.21 23.56
CA GLU A 112 -6.35 -23.19 24.42
C GLU A 112 -5.29 -22.16 24.79
N ARG A 113 -5.71 -20.94 25.15
CA ARG A 113 -4.81 -19.83 25.55
C ARG A 113 -3.79 -19.46 24.47
N VAL A 114 -4.29 -19.20 23.26
CA VAL A 114 -3.49 -18.78 22.10
C VAL A 114 -3.47 -17.25 22.03
N ASP A 115 -2.27 -16.68 21.99
CA ASP A 115 -2.07 -15.24 21.78
C ASP A 115 -1.74 -14.96 20.30
N GLU A 116 -2.39 -13.95 19.72
CA GLU A 116 -2.12 -13.48 18.36
C GLU A 116 -1.24 -12.22 18.38
N PHE A 117 -0.16 -12.25 17.60
CA PHE A 117 0.72 -11.11 17.39
C PHE A 117 0.74 -10.72 15.91
N ASP A 118 0.33 -9.50 15.61
CA ASP A 118 0.39 -8.94 14.25
C ASP A 118 1.37 -7.76 14.17
N PHE A 119 2.14 -7.72 13.07
CA PHE A 119 3.00 -6.60 12.76
C PHE A 119 2.20 -5.49 12.06
N SER A 120 1.93 -4.43 12.81
CA SER A 120 1.28 -3.23 12.26
C SER A 120 2.06 -2.68 11.05
N SER A 121 1.44 -2.75 9.86
CA SER A 121 1.99 -2.19 8.62
C SER A 121 3.40 -2.71 8.27
N LEU A 122 3.61 -4.03 8.37
CA LEU A 122 4.91 -4.69 8.11
C LEU A 122 5.60 -4.22 6.82
N PHE A 123 4.98 -4.44 5.66
CA PHE A 123 5.61 -4.14 4.37
C PHE A 123 5.88 -2.63 4.15
N PRO A 124 4.92 -1.71 4.39
CA PRO A 124 5.21 -0.28 4.32
C PRO A 124 6.37 0.14 5.24
N SER A 125 6.44 -0.41 6.45
CA SER A 125 7.51 -0.11 7.41
C SER A 125 8.87 -0.60 6.90
N LEU A 126 8.92 -1.80 6.30
CA LEU A 126 10.14 -2.31 5.66
C LEU A 126 10.55 -1.45 4.47
N MET A 127 9.61 -1.05 3.61
CA MET A 127 9.87 -0.18 2.47
C MET A 127 10.50 1.15 2.91
N VAL A 128 9.93 1.80 3.92
CA VAL A 128 10.44 3.06 4.47
C VAL A 128 11.77 2.88 5.19
N ARG A 129 11.89 1.86 6.05
CA ARG A 129 13.10 1.61 6.87
C ARG A 129 14.31 1.23 6.03
N HIS A 130 14.11 0.37 5.02
CA HIS A 130 15.18 -0.13 4.17
C HIS A 130 15.31 0.61 2.85
N ASN A 131 14.55 1.69 2.65
CA ASN A 131 14.55 2.50 1.43
C ASN A 131 14.32 1.65 0.18
N LEU A 132 13.24 0.86 0.18
CA LEU A 132 12.89 -0.06 -0.91
C LEU A 132 11.99 0.65 -1.91
N SER A 133 12.57 1.00 -3.06
CA SER A 133 11.88 1.56 -4.22
C SER A 133 12.62 1.12 -5.49
N PHE A 134 11.92 1.00 -6.62
CA PHE A 134 12.49 0.50 -7.87
C PHE A 134 13.80 1.21 -8.27
N GLU A 135 13.86 2.53 -8.14
CA GLU A 135 14.99 3.38 -8.50
C GLU A 135 16.12 3.42 -7.45
N THR A 136 15.90 2.82 -6.28
CA THR A 136 16.88 2.75 -5.19
C THR A 136 17.55 1.38 -5.08
N LEU A 137 16.95 0.33 -5.67
CA LEU A 137 17.51 -1.00 -5.69
C LEU A 137 18.64 -1.10 -6.74
N ASP A 138 19.77 -1.67 -6.32
CA ASP A 138 21.00 -1.83 -7.10
C ASP A 138 21.39 -0.55 -7.86
N CYS A 139 21.30 0.61 -7.18
CA CYS A 139 21.72 1.87 -7.80
C CYS A 139 23.22 1.83 -8.13
N PRO A 140 23.66 2.48 -9.22
CA PRO A 140 25.10 2.62 -9.51
C PRO A 140 25.84 3.46 -8.47
N CYS A 141 25.08 4.25 -7.69
CA CYS A 141 25.59 5.18 -6.71
C CYS A 141 26.14 4.54 -5.42
N CYS A 142 25.75 3.29 -5.12
CA CYS A 142 26.08 2.59 -3.88
C CYS A 142 26.48 1.13 -4.17
N PRO A 143 27.61 0.89 -4.85
CA PRO A 143 28.06 -0.47 -5.18
C PRO A 143 28.29 -1.32 -3.92
N GLU A 144 28.80 -0.70 -2.86
CA GLU A 144 29.12 -1.33 -1.56
C GLU A 144 28.07 -0.98 -0.49
N SER A 145 26.78 -0.87 -0.86
CA SER A 145 25.75 -0.53 0.12
C SER A 145 25.69 -1.56 1.26
N PRO A 146 25.72 -1.12 2.54
CA PRO A 146 25.56 -2.03 3.67
C PRO A 146 24.13 -2.56 3.81
N ARG A 147 23.16 -1.98 3.07
CA ARG A 147 21.76 -2.40 3.10
C ARG A 147 21.51 -3.47 2.05
N VAL A 148 21.68 -4.72 2.45
CA VAL A 148 21.52 -5.88 1.56
C VAL A 148 20.27 -6.68 1.95
N ALA A 149 19.40 -6.96 0.98
CA ALA A 149 18.24 -7.80 1.18
C ALA A 149 18.67 -9.25 1.45
N PRO A 150 18.27 -9.85 2.58
CA PRO A 150 18.67 -11.21 2.94
C PRO A 150 18.16 -12.21 1.89
N GLY A 151 19.00 -13.21 1.56
CA GLY A 151 18.69 -14.27 0.60
C GLY A 151 18.71 -13.87 -0.88
N LEU A 152 18.51 -12.59 -1.22
CA LEU A 152 18.46 -12.10 -2.62
C LEU A 152 19.61 -11.18 -3.03
N GLY A 153 20.30 -10.57 -2.06
CA GLY A 153 21.49 -9.76 -2.33
C GLY A 153 21.22 -8.41 -2.97
N TYR A 154 19.95 -7.98 -3.08
CA TYR A 154 19.60 -6.65 -3.57
C TYR A 154 20.14 -5.57 -2.63
N ARG A 155 20.82 -4.57 -3.19
CA ARG A 155 21.37 -3.45 -2.43
C ARG A 155 20.44 -2.26 -2.50
N SER A 156 20.05 -1.68 -1.37
CA SER A 156 19.27 -0.43 -1.39
C SER A 156 20.16 0.80 -1.23
N CYS A 157 19.79 1.89 -1.89
CA CYS A 157 20.54 3.13 -1.84
C CYS A 157 20.57 3.75 -0.42
N THR A 158 21.72 4.30 -0.04
CA THR A 158 21.92 5.04 1.22
C THR A 158 22.04 6.55 1.04
N LEU A 159 22.26 7.02 -0.19
CA LEU A 159 22.50 8.44 -0.50
C LEU A 159 21.23 9.23 -0.80
N ARG A 160 20.20 8.58 -1.35
CA ARG A 160 18.92 9.22 -1.69
C ARG A 160 17.75 8.37 -1.22
N GLU A 161 16.70 9.04 -0.76
CA GLU A 161 15.43 8.39 -0.42
C GLU A 161 14.59 8.17 -1.68
N GLY A 162 14.00 6.98 -1.81
CA GLY A 162 13.17 6.61 -2.95
C GLY A 162 11.76 7.21 -2.94
N LEU A 163 11.09 7.17 -4.09
CA LEU A 163 9.73 7.64 -4.31
C LEU A 163 8.71 6.92 -3.41
N VAL A 164 8.80 5.59 -3.34
CA VAL A 164 7.91 4.77 -2.49
C VAL A 164 8.07 5.15 -1.01
N PRO A 165 9.29 5.10 -0.40
CA PRO A 165 9.52 5.55 0.97
C PRO A 165 9.06 6.99 1.25
N ARG A 166 9.39 7.93 0.35
CA ARG A 166 8.98 9.35 0.45
C ARG A 166 7.48 9.54 0.49
N THR A 167 6.76 8.69 -0.24
CA THR A 167 5.30 8.75 -0.35
C THR A 167 4.64 8.06 0.86
N LEU A 168 5.19 6.94 1.34
CA LEU A 168 4.65 6.17 2.45
C LEU A 168 4.92 6.77 3.83
N ARG A 169 6.10 7.37 4.06
CA ARG A 169 6.52 7.85 5.39
C ARG A 169 5.47 8.77 6.04
N PRO A 170 4.92 9.81 5.37
CA PRO A 170 3.89 10.65 5.96
C PRO A 170 2.59 9.88 6.28
N LEU A 171 2.26 8.84 5.51
CA LEU A 171 1.07 8.03 5.76
C LEU A 171 1.24 7.17 7.02
N LEU A 172 2.44 6.60 7.22
CA LEU A 172 2.77 5.85 8.43
C LEU A 172 2.78 6.73 9.68
N GLU A 173 3.38 7.91 9.60
CA GLU A 173 3.40 8.89 10.70
C GLU A 173 1.98 9.32 11.08
N ARG A 174 1.12 9.61 10.09
CA ARG A 174 -0.29 9.92 10.32
C ARG A 174 -1.05 8.76 10.97
N ARG A 175 -0.83 7.53 10.52
CA ARG A 175 -1.46 6.34 11.12
C ARG A 175 -1.06 6.17 12.59
N LEU A 176 0.22 6.35 12.92
CA LEU A 176 0.69 6.30 14.31
C LEU A 176 0.06 7.41 15.14
N TYR A 177 -0.03 8.62 14.59
CA TYR A 177 -0.69 9.75 15.22
C TYR A 177 -2.17 9.45 15.54
N TYR A 178 -2.96 8.98 14.56
CA TYR A 178 -4.38 8.67 14.79
C TYR A 178 -4.57 7.50 15.76
N LYS A 179 -3.71 6.48 15.70
CA LYS A 179 -3.73 5.36 16.67
C LYS A 179 -3.48 5.85 18.10
N ALA A 180 -2.51 6.73 18.31
CA ALA A 180 -2.25 7.33 19.62
C ALA A 180 -3.44 8.17 20.12
N ARG A 181 -3.98 9.05 19.25
CA ARG A 181 -5.15 9.86 19.58
C ARG A 181 -6.39 9.05 19.91
N LYS A 182 -6.64 7.94 19.21
CA LYS A 182 -7.73 7.00 19.52
C LYS A 182 -7.58 6.41 20.93
N GLY A 183 -6.35 6.15 21.38
CA GLY A 183 -6.06 5.67 22.73
C GLY A 183 -6.27 6.73 23.82
N GLU A 184 -5.97 8.00 23.50
CA GLU A 184 -6.05 9.15 24.43
C GLU A 184 -7.46 9.75 24.54
N THR A 185 -8.39 9.39 23.65
CA THR A 185 -9.70 10.03 23.54
C THR A 185 -10.87 9.07 23.80
N THR A 186 -12.03 9.65 24.13
CA THR A 186 -13.28 8.93 24.42
C THR A 186 -14.45 9.53 23.61
N GLY A 187 -15.57 8.79 23.54
CA GLY A 187 -16.79 9.23 22.85
C GLY A 187 -16.59 9.57 21.37
N ALA A 188 -17.28 10.61 20.90
CA ALA A 188 -17.29 11.03 19.49
C ALA A 188 -15.90 11.39 18.92
N LEU A 189 -14.96 11.83 19.77
CA LEU A 189 -13.58 12.11 19.35
C LEU A 189 -12.82 10.81 19.03
N ARG A 190 -13.01 9.78 19.84
CA ARG A 190 -12.43 8.45 19.60
C ARG A 190 -12.98 7.84 18.31
N GLU A 191 -14.30 7.90 18.11
CA GLU A 191 -14.95 7.44 16.88
C GLU A 191 -14.40 8.16 15.65
N ARG A 192 -14.20 9.48 15.74
CA ARG A 192 -13.61 10.26 14.64
C ARG A 192 -12.19 9.81 14.28
N TYR A 193 -11.37 9.43 15.25
CA TYR A 193 -10.02 8.91 14.99
C TYR A 193 -10.03 7.44 14.56
N ASP A 194 -11.10 6.71 14.81
CA ASP A 194 -11.26 5.34 14.31
C ASP A 194 -11.56 5.32 12.81
N GLU A 195 -12.31 6.32 12.32
CA GLU A 195 -12.64 6.46 10.90
C GLU A 195 -11.48 6.97 10.00
N LEU A 196 -10.32 7.33 10.58
CA LEU A 196 -9.19 8.01 9.92
C LEU A 196 -7.89 7.19 9.96
#